data_AF-A0A957QWC6-F1
#
_entry.id   AF-A0A957QWC6-F1
#
_cell.length_a   1.000
_cell.length_b   1.000
_cell.length_c   1.000
_cell.angle_alpha   90.00
_cell.angle_beta   90.00
_cell.angle_gamma   90.00
#
_symmetry.space_group_name_H-M   'P 1'
#
loop_
_entity.id
_entity.type
_entity.pdbx_description
1 polymer ?
#
loop_
_entity_poly.entity_id
_entity_poly.type
_entity_poly.pdbx_seq_one_letter_code
_entity_poly.pdbx_strand_id
1 'polypeptide(L)' 'AEIPHPLVTESCALLAGQAARVVFVHMNHSNPLLDPASAERRSVEDAGFSVGATGMRWVL' A
#
# COMPACT_ATOMS: atom_id res chain seq x y z
N ALA A 1 -8.86 -22.30 -6.09
CA ALA A 1 -9.66 -21.07 -6.10
C ALA A 1 -8.69 -19.92 -5.94
N GLU A 2 -8.68 -18.99 -6.89
CA GLU A 2 -7.87 -17.78 -6.80
C GLU A 2 -8.55 -16.86 -5.78
N ILE A 3 -7.85 -16.51 -4.70
CA ILE A 3 -8.36 -15.53 -3.74
C ILE A 3 -8.24 -14.17 -4.44
N PRO A 4 -9.33 -13.40 -4.61
CA PRO A 4 -9.24 -12.12 -5.30
C PRO A 4 -8.42 -11.15 -4.43
N HIS A 5 -7.22 -10.83 -4.89
CA HIS A 5 -6.40 -9.77 -4.33
C HIS A 5 -6.74 -8.46 -5.06
N PRO A 6 -7.27 -7.44 -4.36
CA PRO A 6 -7.56 -6.16 -5.01
C PRO A 6 -6.25 -5.52 -5.49
N LEU A 7 -6.30 -4.82 -6.61
CA LEU A 7 -5.16 -4.03 -7.04
C LEU A 7 -4.95 -2.88 -6.05
N VAL A 8 -3.68 -2.49 -5.86
CA VAL A 8 -3.32 -1.34 -5.03
C VAL A 8 -4.02 -0.08 -5.53
N THR A 9 -4.08 0.11 -6.85
CA THR A 9 -4.72 1.26 -7.49
C THR A 9 -6.23 1.33 -7.22
N GLU A 10 -6.92 0.19 -7.28
CA GLU A 10 -8.35 0.10 -6.93
C GLU A 10 -8.59 0.44 -5.47
N SER A 11 -7.72 -0.06 -4.58
CA SER A 11 -7.78 0.24 -3.15
C SER A 11 -7.51 1.72 -2.86
N CYS A 12 -6.53 2.34 -3.53
CA CYS A 12 -6.26 3.77 -3.42
C CYS A 12 -7.46 4.61 -3.87
N ALA A 13 -8.09 4.26 -5.00
CA ALA A 13 -9.27 4.97 -5.49
C ALA A 13 -10.45 4.86 -4.51
N LEU A 14 -10.69 3.67 -3.97
CA LEU A 14 -11.77 3.43 -3.02
C LEU A 14 -11.56 4.16 -1.68
N LEU A 15 -10.31 4.24 -1.21
CA LEU A 15 -9.96 4.72 0.13
C LEU A 15 -9.32 6.12 0.13
N ALA A 16 -9.38 6.86 -0.97
CA ALA A 16 -8.74 8.17 -1.12
C ALA A 16 -9.09 9.15 0.02
N GLY A 17 -10.35 9.16 0.48
CA GLY A 17 -10.79 10.02 1.60
C GLY A 17 -10.24 9.64 2.99
N GLN A 18 -9.55 8.50 3.11
CA GLN A 18 -8.98 7.98 4.35
C GLN A 18 -7.49 7.65 4.23
N ALA A 19 -6.80 8.13 3.19
CA ALA A 19 -5.44 7.72 2.83
C ALA A 19 -4.46 7.73 4.02
N ALA A 20 -4.48 8.80 4.83
CA ALA A 20 -3.60 8.96 5.99
C ALA A 20 -3.77 7.90 7.09
N ARG A 21 -4.87 7.13 7.08
CA ARG A 21 -5.17 6.05 8.04
C ARG A 21 -4.92 4.66 7.44
N VAL A 22 -4.55 4.58 6.17
CA VAL A 22 -4.43 3.32 5.43
C VAL A 22 -2.97 2.97 5.26
N VAL A 23 -2.63 1.74 5.66
CA VAL A 23 -1.31 1.15 5.46
C VAL A 23 -1.46 -0.12 4.62
N PHE A 24 -0.81 -0.16 3.47
CA PHE A 24 -0.74 -1.36 2.64
C PHE A 24 0.21 -2.39 3.25
N VAL A 25 -0.28 -3.62 3.40
CA VAL A 25 0.45 -4.77 3.91
C VAL A 25 0.13 -6.00 3.04
N HIS A 26 0.80 -7.12 3.32
CA HIS A 26 0.55 -8.40 2.64
C HIS A 26 0.64 -8.30 1.10
N MET A 27 1.83 -7.94 0.63
CA MET A 27 2.11 -7.81 -0.79
C MET A 27 2.70 -9.11 -1.34
N ASN A 28 2.39 -9.42 -2.60
CA ASN A 28 3.14 -10.45 -3.31
C ASN A 28 4.62 -10.02 -3.46
N HIS A 29 5.53 -10.99 -3.54
CA HIS A 29 6.97 -10.77 -3.66
C HIS A 29 7.38 -9.91 -4.88
N SER A 30 6.57 -9.90 -5.94
CA SER A 30 6.82 -9.09 -7.14
C SER A 30 6.18 -7.69 -7.09
N ASN A 31 5.49 -7.32 -6.01
CA ASN A 31 4.79 -6.04 -5.95
C ASN A 31 5.82 -4.90 -5.87
N PRO A 32 5.77 -3.90 -6.79
CA PRO A 32 6.76 -2.82 -6.84
C PRO A 32 6.76 -1.93 -5.58
N LEU A 33 5.70 -1.94 -4.77
CA LEU A 33 5.68 -1.21 -3.48
C LEU A 33 6.69 -1.75 -2.47
N LEU A 34 7.20 -2.97 -2.67
CA LEU A 34 8.26 -3.55 -1.84
C LEU A 34 9.64 -2.90 -2.10
N ASP A 35 9.83 -2.24 -3.24
CA ASP A 35 11.05 -1.48 -3.54
C ASP A 35 10.89 -0.02 -3.08
N PRO A 36 11.67 0.45 -2.09
CA PRO A 36 11.65 1.84 -1.63
C PRO A 36 11.95 2.88 -2.71
N ALA A 37 12.64 2.50 -3.78
CA ALA A 37 13.03 3.40 -4.86
C ALA A 37 12.03 3.41 -6.03
N SER A 38 10.99 2.56 -6.01
CA SER A 38 10.07 2.44 -7.13
C SER A 38 9.18 3.67 -7.30
N ALA A 39 8.82 3.96 -8.55
CA ALA A 39 7.91 5.05 -8.87
C ALA A 39 6.49 4.77 -8.34
N GLU A 40 6.10 3.49 -8.30
CA GLU A 40 4.80 3.03 -7.81
C GLU A 40 4.66 3.26 -6.30
N ARG A 41 5.71 2.94 -5.53
CA ARG A 41 5.71 3.23 -4.09
C ARG A 41 5.60 4.73 -3.85
N ARG A 42 6.40 5.53 -4.55
CA ARG A 42 6.37 6.99 -4.44
C ARG A 42 4.97 7.54 -4.76
N SER A 43 4.34 7.07 -5.83
CA SER A 43 2.98 7.48 -6.21
C SER A 43 1.94 7.21 -5.11
N VAL A 44 2.03 6.06 -4.44
CA VAL A 44 1.12 5.69 -3.34
C VAL A 44 1.39 6.53 -2.09
N GLU A 45 2.66 6.78 -1.75
CA GLU A 45 3.06 7.64 -0.64
C GLU A 45 2.67 9.11 -0.88
N ASP A 46 2.86 9.62 -2.11
CA ASP A 46 2.46 10.97 -2.55
C ASP A 46 0.93 11.15 -2.51
N ALA A 47 0.17 10.07 -2.72
CA ALA A 47 -1.28 10.04 -2.54
C ALA A 47 -1.74 9.99 -1.06
N GLY A 48 -0.79 10.01 -0.11
CA GLY A 48 -1.05 10.07 1.33
C GLY A 48 -1.24 8.71 2.01
N PHE A 49 -1.04 7.61 1.29
CA PHE A 49 -1.07 6.26 1.86
C PHE A 49 0.31 5.89 2.42
N SER A 50 0.36 4.82 3.23
CA SER A 50 1.63 4.27 3.72
C SER A 50 1.82 2.83 3.26
N VAL A 51 3.08 2.41 3.09
CA VAL A 51 3.44 1.01 2.85
C VAL A 51 4.10 0.44 4.10
N GLY A 52 3.51 -0.62 4.64
CA GLY A 52 4.01 -1.28 5.84
C GLY A 52 5.39 -1.91 5.61
N ALA A 53 6.23 -1.87 6.64
CA ALA A 53 7.54 -2.52 6.66
C ALA A 53 7.65 -3.48 7.84
N THR A 54 8.53 -4.48 7.73
CA THR A 54 8.81 -5.41 8.83
C THR A 54 9.23 -4.65 10.09
N GLY A 55 8.57 -4.93 11.21
CA GLY A 55 8.84 -4.29 12.49
C GLY A 55 8.19 -2.92 12.70
N MET A 56 7.44 -2.41 11.71
CA MET A 56 6.66 -1.18 11.85
C MET A 56 5.60 -1.32 12.95
N ARG A 57 5.42 -0.26 13.74
CA ARG A 57 4.47 -0.20 14.85
C ARG A 57 3.64 1.06 14.73
N TRP A 58 2.38 0.96 15.13
CA TRP A 58 1.46 2.11 15.21
C TRP A 58 0.83 2.15 16.59
N VAL A 59 0.58 3.37 17.06
CA VAL A 59 -0.25 3.62 18.24
C VAL A 59 -1.65 3.92 17.70
N LEU A 60 -2.66 3.27 18.29
CA LEU A 60 -4.07 3.44 17.92
C LEU A 60 -4.70 4.59 18.70
#